data_AF-A0A364Y4M4-F1
#
_entry.id   AF-A0A364Y4M4-F1
#
_cell.length_a   1.000
_cell.length_b   1.000
_cell.length_c   1.000
_cell.angle_alpha   90.00
_cell.angle_beta   90.00
_cell.angle_gamma   90.00
#
_symmetry.space_group_name_H-M   'P 1'
#
loop_
_entity.id
_entity.type
_entity.pdbx_description
1 polymer ?
#
loop_
_entity_poly.entity_id
_entity_poly.type
_entity_poly.pdbx_seq_one_letter_code
_entity_poly.pdbx_strand_id
1 'polypeptide(L)'
;MAQQEFKTKWASELPPWGAFDDYVILESSITHDKFITRPEEFNFMMDNLFAKWQEKKIEYIQVLKDWNECLGAWSVEASLTVIEDLPNFIDTIKLIDGVDNGEAYGILENRDLKRLMEFLIHHQDERISIREE
;
A
#
# COMPACT_ATOMS: atom_id res chain seq x y z
N MET A 1 -20.35 0.16 -13.98
CA MET A 1 -19.17 -0.68 -14.28
C MET A 1 -18.97 -1.59 -13.09
N ALA A 2 -18.49 -2.83 -13.29
CA ALA A 2 -18.25 -3.73 -12.17
C ALA A 2 -16.96 -3.28 -11.46
N GLN A 3 -17.04 -3.10 -10.14
CA GLN A 3 -15.90 -2.80 -9.28
C GLN A 3 -14.89 -3.95 -9.30
N GLN A 4 -13.60 -3.66 -9.45
CA GLN A 4 -12.53 -4.65 -9.39
C GLN A 4 -11.82 -4.61 -8.04
N GLU A 5 -11.52 -5.80 -7.51
CA GLU A 5 -10.71 -5.96 -6.30
C GLU A 5 -9.43 -6.72 -6.64
N PHE A 6 -8.30 -6.12 -6.31
CA PHE A 6 -6.97 -6.68 -6.41
C PHE A 6 -6.47 -7.01 -5.02
N LYS A 7 -6.14 -8.27 -4.75
CA LYS A 7 -5.63 -8.72 -3.46
C LYS A 7 -4.18 -9.16 -3.59
N THR A 8 -3.35 -8.82 -2.62
CA THR A 8 -2.01 -9.41 -2.47
C THR A 8 -2.12 -10.92 -2.21
N LYS A 9 -0.99 -11.65 -2.30
CA LYS A 9 -0.92 -13.07 -1.92
C LYS A 9 -1.59 -13.31 -0.57
N TRP A 10 -1.09 -12.63 0.46
CA TRP A 10 -1.51 -12.91 1.82
C TRP A 10 -2.92 -12.39 2.05
N ALA A 11 -3.33 -11.25 1.49
CA ALA A 11 -4.73 -10.81 1.56
C ALA A 11 -5.72 -11.79 0.89
N SER A 12 -5.25 -12.64 -0.04
CA SER A 12 -6.06 -13.68 -0.69
C SER A 12 -6.10 -15.00 0.10
N GLU A 13 -5.16 -15.23 1.01
CA GLU A 13 -5.03 -16.49 1.75
C GLU A 13 -5.82 -16.46 3.06
N LEU A 14 -6.51 -17.57 3.36
CA LEU A 14 -7.14 -17.77 4.65
C LEU A 14 -6.09 -18.06 5.73
N PRO A 15 -6.17 -17.44 6.92
CA PRO A 15 -5.27 -17.75 8.02
C PRO A 15 -5.31 -19.22 8.39
N PRO A 16 -4.16 -19.85 8.68
CA PRO A 16 -4.14 -21.20 9.23
C PRO A 16 -4.84 -21.35 10.59
N TRP A 17 -5.17 -20.26 11.31
CA TRP A 17 -5.73 -20.29 12.66
C TRP A 17 -7.03 -19.50 12.89
N GLY A 18 -7.73 -19.05 11.84
CA GLY A 18 -8.88 -18.11 12.00
C GLY A 18 -8.46 -16.63 11.99
N ALA A 19 -9.46 -15.74 11.89
CA ALA A 19 -9.47 -14.50 11.09
C ALA A 19 -8.25 -13.55 11.19
N PHE A 20 -7.87 -13.01 10.04
CA PHE A 20 -7.24 -11.69 9.96
C PHE A 20 -8.41 -10.71 9.87
N ASP A 21 -8.51 -9.81 10.82
CA ASP A 21 -9.64 -8.87 10.91
C ASP A 21 -9.33 -7.54 10.21
N ASP A 22 -8.05 -7.27 9.90
CA ASP A 22 -7.62 -5.95 9.42
C ASP A 22 -7.00 -6.01 8.00
N TYR A 23 -7.40 -5.07 7.15
CA TYR A 23 -6.86 -4.84 5.81
C TYR A 23 -6.48 -3.38 5.61
N VAL A 24 -5.44 -3.12 4.81
CA VAL A 24 -5.22 -1.79 4.23
C VAL A 24 -5.78 -1.78 2.81
N ILE A 25 -6.68 -0.84 2.54
CA ILE A 25 -7.38 -0.70 1.27
C ILE A 25 -6.98 0.61 0.61
N LEU A 26 -6.41 0.49 -0.58
CA LEU A 26 -6.24 1.60 -1.52
C LEU A 26 -7.43 1.59 -2.48
N GLU A 27 -8.21 2.67 -2.50
CA GLU A 27 -9.43 2.76 -3.33
C GLU A 27 -9.39 3.96 -4.26
N SER A 28 -9.69 3.72 -5.53
CA SER A 28 -9.94 4.78 -6.53
C SER A 28 -11.19 5.59 -6.15
N SER A 29 -11.09 6.91 -6.25
CA SER A 29 -12.21 7.82 -6.03
C SER A 29 -13.25 7.85 -7.15
N ILE A 30 -12.95 7.33 -8.34
CA ILE A 30 -13.85 7.40 -9.51
C ILE A 30 -14.44 6.03 -9.84
N THR A 31 -13.58 5.02 -10.03
CA THR A 31 -14.02 3.67 -10.39
C THR A 31 -14.37 2.82 -9.17
N HIS A 32 -13.92 3.25 -7.98
CA HIS A 32 -14.01 2.48 -6.74
C HIS A 32 -13.26 1.16 -6.78
N ASP A 33 -12.35 0.97 -7.74
CA ASP A 33 -11.48 -0.21 -7.75
C ASP A 33 -10.59 -0.20 -6.52
N LYS A 34 -10.36 -1.39 -5.94
CA LYS A 34 -9.67 -1.56 -4.67
C LYS A 34 -8.41 -2.39 -4.85
N PHE A 35 -7.31 -1.93 -4.27
CA PHE A 35 -6.14 -2.75 -3.98
C PHE A 35 -6.09 -3.02 -2.47
N ILE A 36 -6.16 -4.29 -2.11
CA ILE A 36 -6.32 -4.77 -0.74
C ILE A 36 -5.06 -5.55 -0.36
N THR A 37 -4.42 -5.09 0.68
CA THR A 37 -3.19 -5.67 1.23
C THR A 37 -3.36 -5.87 2.73
N ARG A 38 -2.54 -6.73 3.33
CA ARG A 38 -2.50 -6.80 4.80
C ARG A 38 -1.70 -5.64 5.40
N PRO A 39 -1.97 -5.25 6.65
CA PRO A 39 -1.19 -4.24 7.35
C PRO A 39 0.30 -4.55 7.37
N GLU A 40 0.70 -5.82 7.55
CA GLU A 40 2.12 -6.18 7.58
C GLU A 40 2.80 -5.99 6.21
N GLU A 41 2.12 -6.34 5.12
CA GLU A 41 2.62 -6.13 3.76
C GLU A 41 2.71 -4.62 3.44
N PHE A 42 1.75 -3.83 3.92
CA PHE A 42 1.76 -2.38 3.78
C PHE A 42 2.89 -1.74 4.61
N ASN A 43 3.09 -2.19 5.85
CA ASN A 43 4.18 -1.74 6.71
C ASN A 43 5.54 -2.10 6.12
N PHE A 44 5.69 -3.30 5.55
CA PHE A 44 6.89 -3.66 4.80
C PHE A 44 7.18 -2.67 3.67
N MET A 45 6.15 -2.27 2.91
CA MET A 45 6.28 -1.25 1.87
C MET A 45 6.70 0.11 2.46
N MET A 46 6.05 0.56 3.53
CA MET A 46 6.37 1.83 4.20
C MET A 46 7.78 1.87 4.78
N ASP A 47 8.24 0.79 5.39
CA ASP A 47 9.60 0.68 5.93
C ASP A 47 10.65 0.78 4.83
N ASN A 48 10.42 0.10 3.69
CA ASN A 48 11.32 0.19 2.53
C ASN A 48 11.36 1.61 1.96
N LEU A 49 10.20 2.24 1.81
CA LEU A 49 10.11 3.63 1.35
C LEU A 49 10.84 4.59 2.29
N PHE A 50 10.65 4.41 3.60
CA PHE A 50 11.31 5.21 4.61
C PHE A 50 12.84 5.05 4.54
N ALA A 51 13.34 3.83 4.36
CA ALA A 51 14.78 3.58 4.17
C ALA A 51 15.33 4.30 2.93
N LYS A 52 14.61 4.26 1.79
CA LYS A 52 15.02 4.99 0.57
C LYS A 52 14.96 6.51 0.74
N TRP A 53 14.00 7.02 1.52
CA TRP A 53 13.94 8.43 1.90
C TRP A 53 15.13 8.84 2.77
N GLN A 54 15.51 8.03 3.76
CA GLN A 54 16.71 8.25 4.58
C GLN A 54 18.00 8.27 3.73
N GLU A 55 18.05 7.46 2.66
CA GLU A 55 19.12 7.48 1.66
C GLU A 55 19.07 8.69 0.69
N LYS A 56 18.08 9.58 0.84
CA LYS A 56 17.80 10.74 -0.04
C LYS A 56 17.54 10.35 -1.50
N LYS A 57 17.03 9.14 -1.73
CA LYS A 57 16.61 8.68 -3.07
C LYS A 57 15.19 9.14 -3.42
N ILE A 58 14.45 9.63 -2.44
CA ILE A 58 13.07 10.09 -2.55
C ILE A 58 12.97 11.44 -1.84
N GLU A 59 12.42 12.44 -2.52
CA GLU A 59 12.35 13.80 -1.97
C GLU A 59 11.12 14.01 -1.08
N TYR A 60 9.98 13.40 -1.41
CA TYR A 60 8.76 13.51 -0.60
C TYR A 60 7.79 12.37 -0.89
N ILE A 61 7.38 11.64 0.14
CA ILE A 61 6.25 10.71 0.08
C ILE A 61 5.19 11.24 1.03
N GLN A 62 4.12 11.79 0.47
CA GLN A 62 2.98 12.23 1.24
C GLN A 62 2.45 11.11 2.16
N VAL A 63 2.42 9.87 1.66
CA VAL A 63 2.02 8.69 2.45
C VAL A 63 2.95 8.48 3.65
N LEU A 64 4.27 8.63 3.51
CA LEU A 64 5.16 8.58 4.69
C LEU A 64 4.90 9.76 5.63
N LYS A 65 4.54 10.93 5.14
CA LYS A 65 4.21 12.06 6.02
C LYS A 65 2.95 11.76 6.83
N ASP A 66 1.89 11.32 6.15
CA ASP A 66 0.60 11.01 6.75
C ASP A 66 0.67 9.77 7.65
N TRP A 67 1.61 8.85 7.39
CA TRP A 67 1.83 7.61 8.15
C TRP A 67 2.92 7.72 9.25
N ASN A 68 3.88 8.64 9.12
CA ASN A 68 5.11 8.69 9.94
C ASN A 68 5.33 10.03 10.68
N GLU A 69 4.68 11.15 10.30
CA GLU A 69 4.75 12.38 11.09
C GLU A 69 3.83 12.31 12.33
N CYS A 70 4.44 12.09 13.50
CA CYS A 70 4.13 12.83 14.73
C CYS A 70 2.71 12.78 15.31
N LEU A 71 1.87 11.81 14.94
CA LEU A 71 0.74 11.35 15.75
C LEU A 71 1.05 9.91 16.11
N GLY A 72 1.61 9.69 17.31
CA GLY A 72 2.04 8.35 17.74
C GLY A 72 1.01 7.29 17.37
N ALA A 73 1.51 6.16 16.86
CA ALA A 73 0.90 4.95 16.26
C ALA A 73 -0.51 4.48 16.70
N TRP A 74 -1.43 5.40 17.00
CA TRP A 74 -2.70 5.22 17.70
C TRP A 74 -3.84 6.00 17.01
N SER A 75 -3.60 6.66 15.86
CA SER A 75 -4.60 7.51 15.20
C SER A 75 -4.90 7.14 13.74
N VAL A 76 -4.20 6.17 13.16
CA VAL A 76 -4.46 5.77 11.76
C VAL A 76 -5.70 4.87 11.65
N GLU A 77 -6.11 4.24 12.74
CA GLU A 77 -7.32 3.39 12.85
C GLU A 77 -8.64 4.10 12.47
N ALA A 78 -8.65 5.40 12.14
CA ALA A 78 -9.89 6.13 11.78
C ALA A 78 -9.77 7.19 10.67
N SER A 79 -8.59 7.45 10.09
CA SER A 79 -8.40 8.59 9.17
C SER A 79 -8.04 8.14 7.76
N LEU A 80 -8.89 8.53 6.80
CA LEU A 80 -8.67 8.36 5.36
C LEU A 80 -7.46 9.19 4.90
N THR A 81 -6.41 8.52 4.45
CA THR A 81 -5.27 9.18 3.77
C THR A 81 -5.57 9.29 2.29
N VAL A 82 -5.28 10.41 1.64
CA VAL A 82 -5.51 10.58 0.19
C VAL A 82 -4.20 10.89 -0.49
N ILE A 83 -3.80 10.08 -1.46
CA ILE A 83 -2.59 10.32 -2.26
C ILE A 83 -2.89 11.45 -3.25
N GLU A 84 -2.34 12.63 -3.04
CA GLU A 84 -2.54 13.80 -3.92
C GLU A 84 -1.56 13.82 -5.10
N ASP A 85 -0.32 13.36 -4.88
CA ASP A 85 0.74 13.30 -5.90
C ASP A 85 1.02 11.84 -6.30
N LEU A 86 0.10 11.29 -7.09
CA LEU A 86 0.15 9.91 -7.56
C LEU A 86 1.33 9.62 -8.51
N PRO A 87 1.73 10.52 -9.43
CA PRO A 87 2.93 10.31 -10.25
C PRO A 87 4.21 10.12 -9.43
N ASN A 88 4.44 10.98 -8.43
CA ASN A 88 5.61 10.85 -7.55
C ASN A 88 5.51 9.58 -6.69
N PHE A 89 4.32 9.24 -6.19
CA PHE A 89 4.12 7.99 -5.46
C PHE A 89 4.45 6.77 -6.33
N ILE A 90 3.99 6.71 -7.58
CA ILE A 90 4.32 5.65 -8.55
C ILE A 90 5.83 5.55 -8.77
N ASP A 91 6.51 6.67 -9.02
CA ASP A 91 7.96 6.68 -9.23
C ASP A 91 8.74 6.21 -8.00
N THR A 92 8.19 6.51 -6.84
CA THR A 92 8.74 6.09 -5.56
C THR A 92 8.56 4.60 -5.29
N ILE A 93 7.37 4.03 -5.58
CA ILE A 93 7.12 2.59 -5.43
C ILE A 93 8.07 1.77 -6.33
N LYS A 94 8.49 2.29 -7.48
CA LYS A 94 9.50 1.63 -8.35
C LYS A 94 10.88 1.46 -7.70
N LEU A 95 11.16 2.15 -6.59
CA LEU A 95 12.43 2.05 -5.86
C LEU A 95 12.42 0.95 -4.79
N ILE A 96 11.28 0.30 -4.57
CA ILE A 96 11.13 -0.83 -3.66
C ILE A 96 11.40 -2.11 -4.44
N ASP A 97 12.19 -3.01 -3.84
CA ASP A 97 12.31 -4.38 -4.30
C ASP A 97 11.45 -5.26 -3.39
N GLY A 98 10.49 -5.97 -3.97
CA GLY A 98 9.78 -7.03 -3.26
C GLY A 98 10.65 -8.28 -3.13
N VAL A 99 10.13 -9.31 -2.47
CA VAL A 99 10.85 -10.58 -2.29
C VAL A 99 10.40 -11.60 -3.34
N ASP A 100 11.36 -12.35 -3.89
CA ASP A 100 11.10 -13.49 -4.77
C ASP A 100 10.69 -14.71 -3.92
N ASN A 101 9.38 -14.94 -3.79
CA ASN A 101 8.77 -16.02 -3.00
C ASN A 101 9.00 -15.90 -1.49
N GLY A 102 8.38 -14.90 -0.87
CA GLY A 102 8.36 -14.77 0.58
C GLY A 102 7.56 -15.91 1.24
N GLU A 103 8.25 -16.73 2.04
CA GLU A 103 7.60 -17.73 2.90
C GLU A 103 7.15 -17.14 4.25
N ALA A 104 7.69 -15.98 4.62
CA ALA A 104 7.28 -15.28 5.82
C ALA A 104 6.02 -14.45 5.56
N TYR A 105 5.04 -14.63 6.45
CA TYR A 105 3.82 -13.83 6.49
C TYR A 105 4.17 -12.35 6.64
N GLY A 106 3.48 -11.49 5.87
CA GLY A 106 3.65 -10.03 5.93
C GLY A 106 4.74 -9.46 5.03
N ILE A 107 5.36 -10.27 4.17
CA ILE A 107 6.30 -9.77 3.17
C ILE A 107 5.57 -9.52 1.85
N LEU A 108 5.77 -8.33 1.25
CA LEU A 108 5.27 -7.99 -0.07
C LEU A 108 6.14 -8.67 -1.16
N GLU A 109 5.51 -9.52 -1.96
CA GLU A 109 6.19 -10.20 -3.08
C GLU A 109 6.31 -9.29 -4.31
N ASN A 110 7.34 -9.52 -5.14
CA ASN A 110 7.53 -8.79 -6.41
C ASN A 110 6.29 -8.83 -7.32
N ARG A 111 5.54 -9.94 -7.30
CA ARG A 111 4.30 -10.06 -8.08
C ARG A 111 3.20 -9.13 -7.59
N ASP A 112 3.10 -8.92 -6.28
CA ASP A 112 2.08 -8.09 -5.66
C ASP A 112 2.45 -6.61 -5.78
N LEU A 113 3.74 -6.28 -5.68
CA LEU A 113 4.27 -4.97 -6.02
C LEU A 113 3.98 -4.60 -7.49
N LYS A 114 4.14 -5.55 -8.42
CA LYS A 114 3.79 -5.33 -9.83
C LYS A 114 2.30 -5.04 -10.01
N ARG A 115 1.42 -5.76 -9.32
CA ARG A 115 -0.03 -5.51 -9.35
C ARG A 115 -0.39 -4.16 -8.76
N LEU A 116 0.24 -3.76 -7.66
CA LEU A 116 0.09 -2.43 -7.08
C LEU A 116 0.48 -1.36 -8.11
N MET A 117 1.62 -1.54 -8.78
CA MET A 117 2.07 -0.62 -9.82
C MET A 117 1.09 -0.52 -10.99
N GLU A 118 0.56 -1.65 -11.47
CA GLU A 118 -0.46 -1.70 -12.51
C GLU A 118 -1.73 -0.95 -12.08
N PHE A 119 -2.18 -1.16 -10.84
CA PHE A 119 -3.31 -0.45 -10.25
C PHE A 119 -3.08 1.06 -10.20
N LEU A 120 -1.96 1.52 -9.63
CA LEU A 120 -1.66 2.94 -9.50
C LEU A 120 -1.52 3.63 -10.87
N ILE A 121 -0.87 2.97 -11.84
CA ILE A 121 -0.73 3.50 -13.20
C ILE A 121 -2.09 3.59 -13.91
N HIS A 122 -2.95 2.59 -13.73
CA HIS A 122 -4.28 2.59 -14.34
C HIS A 122 -5.13 3.76 -13.85
N HIS A 123 -4.98 4.13 -12.57
CA HIS A 123 -5.71 5.22 -11.92
C HIS A 123 -4.88 6.49 -11.71
N GLN A 124 -3.80 6.70 -12.49
CA GLN A 124 -2.85 7.80 -12.27
C GLN A 124 -3.46 9.21 -12.34
N ASP A 125 -4.60 9.36 -13.03
CA ASP A 125 -5.34 10.62 -13.18
C ASP A 125 -6.45 10.80 -12.12
N GLU A 126 -6.51 9.90 -11.14
CA GLU A 126 -7.53 9.84 -10.11
C GLU A 126 -6.94 10.08 -8.72
N ARG A 127 -7.80 10.36 -7.73
CA ARG A 127 -7.39 10.34 -6.32
C ARG A 127 -7.50 8.91 -5.79
N ILE A 128 -6.46 8.45 -5.09
CA ILE A 128 -6.46 7.18 -4.37
C ILE A 128 -6.57 7.47 -2.88
N SER A 129 -7.53 6.85 -2.22
CA SER A 129 -7.66 6.89 -0.77
C SER A 129 -7.08 5.63 -0.14
N ILE A 130 -6.49 5.74 1.04
CA ILE A 130 -5.92 4.64 1.83
C ILE A 130 -6.65 4.62 3.17
N ARG A 131 -7.09 3.45 3.61
CA ARG A 131 -7.70 3.23 4.93
C ARG A 131 -7.42 1.83 5.47
N GLU A 132 -7.53 1.68 6.78
CA GLU A 132 -7.61 0.39 7.46
C GLU A 132 -9.10 0.01 7.62
N GLU A 133 -9.45 -1.25 7.35
CA GLU A 133 -10.79 -1.85 7.55
C GLU A 133 -10.70 -3.15 8.33
#